data_AF-A0A3D5X454-F1
#
_entry.id   AF-A0A3D5X454-F1
#
_cell.length_a   1.000
_cell.length_b   1.000
_cell.length_c   1.000
_cell.angle_alpha   90.00
_cell.angle_beta   90.00
_cell.angle_gamma   90.00
#
_symmetry.space_group_name_H-M   'P 1'
#
loop_
_entity.id
_entity.type
_entity.pdbx_description
1 polymer ?
#
loop_
_entity_poly.entity_id
_entity_poly.type
_entity_poly.pdbx_seq_one_letter_code
_entity_poly.pdbx_strand_id
1 'polypeptide(L)'
;MGSSLNISHKRIQKGDVKEFEKLFHAFYAPLCNFAYGYTKDMDEAEEIVQQLFYNYWKNKENIKIKVSIKSYLYQATKNGCLKFIEHNKVKGKYSNHVLSQNTEAEPTQSKIEEGELAEI
;
A
#
# COMPACT_ATOMS: atom_id res chain seq x y z
N MET A 1 30.47 -21.64 -1.29
CA MET A 1 29.49 -22.59 -1.86
C MET A 1 28.11 -22.22 -1.36
N GLY A 2 27.44 -21.28 -2.04
CA GLY A 2 26.08 -20.91 -1.68
C GLY A 2 25.14 -21.98 -2.23
N SER A 3 24.56 -22.79 -1.36
CA SER A 3 23.46 -23.68 -1.73
C SER A 3 22.37 -22.85 -2.39
N SER A 4 22.17 -23.00 -3.70
CA SER A 4 21.02 -22.43 -4.40
C SER A 4 19.77 -22.87 -3.67
N LEU A 5 19.11 -21.94 -2.99
CA LEU A 5 17.90 -22.23 -2.24
C LEU A 5 16.82 -22.62 -3.25
N ASN A 6 16.60 -23.93 -3.40
CA ASN A 6 15.60 -24.48 -4.29
C ASN A 6 14.25 -24.43 -3.58
N ILE A 7 13.35 -23.59 -4.08
CA ILE A 7 12.00 -23.43 -3.54
C ILE A 7 11.00 -23.95 -4.57
N SER A 8 10.19 -24.92 -4.16
CA SER A 8 9.20 -25.54 -5.02
C SER A 8 7.82 -24.90 -4.87
N HIS A 9 7.42 -24.10 -5.86
CA HIS A 9 6.07 -23.55 -5.91
C HIS A 9 5.00 -24.65 -5.90
N LYS A 10 5.23 -25.78 -6.59
CA LYS A 10 4.28 -26.90 -6.63
C LYS A 10 4.01 -27.49 -5.24
N ARG A 11 5.01 -27.53 -4.36
CA ARG A 11 4.82 -27.97 -2.97
C ARG A 11 3.97 -26.95 -2.20
N ILE A 12 4.25 -25.67 -2.38
CA ILE A 12 3.44 -24.61 -1.76
C ILE A 12 1.99 -24.66 -2.24
N GLN A 13 1.74 -24.89 -3.54
CA GLN A 13 0.38 -25.07 -4.08
C GLN A 13 -0.40 -26.20 -3.38
N LYS A 14 0.30 -27.27 -2.97
CA LYS A 14 -0.26 -28.39 -2.22
C LYS A 14 -0.38 -28.13 -0.71
N GLY A 15 -0.11 -26.92 -0.24
CA GLY A 15 -0.21 -26.54 1.17
C GLY A 15 1.02 -26.84 2.02
N ASP A 16 2.19 -27.04 1.41
CA ASP A 16 3.44 -27.25 2.16
C ASP A 16 3.91 -25.96 2.87
N VAL A 17 3.57 -25.86 4.16
CA VAL A 17 3.89 -24.69 5.00
C VAL A 17 5.40 -24.49 5.11
N LYS A 18 6.19 -25.55 5.27
CA LYS A 18 7.66 -25.45 5.43
C LYS A 18 8.32 -24.89 4.17
N GLU A 19 7.81 -25.26 3.00
CA GLU A 19 8.33 -24.71 1.75
C GLU A 19 7.96 -23.24 1.57
N PHE A 20 6.78 -22.84 2.05
CA PHE A 20 6.37 -21.43 2.08
C PHE A 20 7.18 -20.61 3.09
N GLU A 21 7.46 -21.13 4.29
CA GLU A 21 8.32 -20.47 5.28
C GLU A 21 9.74 -20.23 4.72
N LYS A 22 10.31 -21.19 3.99
CA LYS A 22 11.59 -20.97 3.30
C LYS A 22 11.51 -19.84 2.29
N LEU A 23 10.42 -19.76 1.52
CA LEU A 23 10.18 -18.66 0.59
C LEU A 23 10.09 -17.32 1.33
N PHE A 24 9.31 -17.28 2.40
CA PHE A 24 9.11 -16.11 3.22
C PHE A 24 10.44 -15.60 3.79
N HIS A 25 11.18 -16.44 4.52
CA HIS A 25 12.47 -16.05 5.10
C HIS A 25 13.50 -15.61 4.07
N ALA A 26 13.51 -16.21 2.88
CA ALA A 26 14.46 -15.87 1.82
C ALA A 26 14.15 -14.54 1.13
N PHE A 27 12.88 -14.12 1.09
CA PHE A 27 12.46 -12.99 0.27
C PHE A 27 11.84 -11.83 1.05
N TYR A 28 11.40 -11.99 2.30
CA TYR A 28 10.75 -10.92 3.06
C TYR A 28 11.62 -9.68 3.15
N ALA A 29 12.79 -9.76 3.79
CA ALA A 29 13.67 -8.60 3.95
C ALA A 29 14.16 -8.00 2.61
N PRO A 30 14.60 -8.80 1.60
CA PRO A 30 14.93 -8.26 0.29
C PRO A 30 13.78 -7.54 -0.42
N LEU A 31 12.53 -8.00 -0.24
CA LEU A 31 11.35 -7.36 -0.83
C LEU A 31 10.96 -6.09 -0.06
N CYS A 32 11.08 -6.06 1.27
CA CYS A 32 10.85 -4.84 2.06
C CYS A 32 11.83 -3.75 1.64
N ASN A 33 13.13 -4.08 1.52
CA ASN A 33 14.14 -3.13 1.03
C ASN A 33 13.84 -2.63 -0.40
N PHE A 34 13.33 -3.52 -1.26
CA PHE A 34 12.91 -3.14 -2.62
C PHE A 34 11.69 -2.22 -2.60
N ALA A 35 10.68 -2.54 -1.78
CA ALA A 35 9.46 -1.74 -1.61
C ALA A 35 9.76 -0.37 -1.00
N TYR A 36 10.66 -0.29 -0.03
CA TYR A 36 11.15 0.96 0.55
C TYR A 36 11.69 1.94 -0.50
N GLY A 37 12.32 1.43 -1.56
CA GLY A 37 12.75 2.23 -2.70
C GLY A 37 11.62 3.06 -3.34
N TYR A 38 10.38 2.55 -3.30
CA TYR A 38 9.17 3.19 -3.80
C TYR A 38 8.40 3.97 -2.74
N THR A 39 8.22 3.39 -1.54
CA THR A 39 7.37 3.97 -0.49
C THR A 39 8.07 5.08 0.28
N LYS A 40 9.41 5.00 0.41
CA LYS A 40 10.22 5.84 1.32
C LYS A 40 9.80 5.75 2.79
N ASP A 41 9.08 4.69 3.13
CA ASP A 41 8.54 4.41 4.46
C ASP A 41 8.65 2.90 4.67
N MET A 42 9.32 2.48 5.75
CA MET A 42 9.57 1.07 6.01
C MET A 42 8.32 0.36 6.53
N ASP A 43 7.47 1.03 7.31
CA ASP A 43 6.23 0.45 7.83
C ASP A 43 5.29 0.12 6.67
N GLU A 44 5.16 1.03 5.71
CA GLU A 44 4.39 0.81 4.48
C GLU A 44 5.02 -0.24 3.57
N ALA A 45 6.35 -0.29 3.51
CA ALA A 45 7.06 -1.33 2.76
C ALA A 45 6.79 -2.73 3.32
N GLU A 46 6.84 -2.87 4.65
CA GLU A 46 6.53 -4.11 5.34
C GLU A 46 5.07 -4.52 5.14
N GLU A 47 4.12 -3.61 5.31
CA GLU A 47 2.69 -3.88 5.09
C GLU A 47 2.41 -4.41 3.69
N ILE A 48 2.99 -3.79 2.65
CA ILE A 48 2.86 -4.24 1.26
C ILE A 48 3.37 -5.67 1.09
N VAL A 49 4.53 -5.99 1.68
CA VAL A 49 5.16 -7.31 1.56
C VAL A 49 4.40 -8.36 2.38
N GLN A 50 3.93 -8.02 3.57
CA GLN A 50 3.07 -8.88 4.38
C GLN A 50 1.79 -9.22 3.61
N GLN A 51 1.11 -8.21 3.07
CA GLN A 51 -0.10 -8.37 2.30
C GLN A 51 0.14 -9.22 1.03
N LEU A 52 1.31 -9.08 0.40
CA LEU A 52 1.73 -9.93 -0.71
C LEU A 52 1.84 -11.39 -0.30
N PHE A 53 2.56 -11.70 0.78
CA PHE A 53 2.74 -13.08 1.23
C PHE A 53 1.44 -13.71 1.71
N TYR A 54 0.59 -12.95 2.40
CA TYR A 54 -0.76 -13.38 2.75
C TYR A 54 -1.57 -13.74 1.51
N ASN A 55 -1.60 -12.86 0.50
CA ASN A 55 -2.33 -13.10 -0.74
C ASN A 55 -1.74 -14.26 -1.54
N TYR A 56 -0.42 -14.43 -1.51
CA TYR A 56 0.26 -15.56 -2.12
C TYR A 56 -0.21 -16.88 -1.50
N TRP A 57 -0.19 -16.99 -0.17
CA TRP A 57 -0.62 -18.19 0.53
C TRP A 57 -2.12 -18.46 0.34
N LYS A 58 -2.94 -17.43 0.48
CA LYS A 58 -4.40 -17.54 0.28
C LYS A 58 -4.76 -18.04 -1.11
N ASN A 59 -4.06 -17.57 -2.15
CA ASN A 59 -4.36 -17.89 -3.54
C ASN A 59 -3.41 -18.91 -4.17
N LYS A 60 -2.58 -19.59 -3.35
CA LYS A 60 -1.47 -20.45 -3.81
C LYS A 60 -1.85 -21.42 -4.92
N GLU A 61 -3.00 -22.07 -4.81
CA GLU A 61 -3.51 -23.07 -5.77
C GLU A 61 -3.77 -22.49 -7.16
N ASN A 62 -4.13 -21.20 -7.24
CA ASN A 62 -4.50 -20.53 -8.48
C ASN A 62 -3.33 -19.76 -9.13
N ILE A 63 -2.24 -19.55 -8.40
CA ILE A 63 -1.09 -18.81 -8.92
C ILE A 63 -0.38 -19.67 -9.98
N LYS A 64 -0.18 -19.10 -11.17
CA LYS A 64 0.57 -19.72 -12.27
C LYS A 64 1.86 -18.96 -12.50
N ILE A 65 2.98 -19.52 -12.04
CA ILE A 65 4.30 -18.93 -12.21
C ILE A 65 4.90 -19.39 -13.54
N LYS A 66 5.02 -18.46 -14.50
CA LYS A 66 5.51 -18.74 -15.86
C LYS A 66 7.04 -18.70 -16.01
N VAL A 67 7.71 -17.83 -15.25
CA VAL A 67 9.16 -17.60 -15.38
C VAL A 67 9.91 -18.10 -14.15
N SER A 68 9.76 -17.43 -13.01
CA SER A 68 10.35 -17.86 -11.74
C SER A 68 9.56 -17.29 -10.57
N ILE A 69 9.68 -17.92 -9.39
CA ILE A 69 9.06 -17.42 -8.16
C ILE A 69 9.62 -16.04 -7.82
N LYS A 70 10.94 -15.85 -7.96
CA LYS A 70 11.60 -14.57 -7.74
C LYS A 70 10.98 -13.47 -8.61
N SER A 71 10.87 -13.69 -9.92
CA SER A 71 10.28 -12.71 -10.84
C SER A 71 8.84 -12.38 -10.47
N TYR A 72 8.05 -13.39 -10.10
CA TYR A 72 6.67 -13.19 -9.63
C TYR A 72 6.63 -12.30 -8.38
N LEU A 73 7.45 -12.58 -7.36
CA LEU A 73 7.45 -11.85 -6.10
C LEU A 73 7.84 -10.37 -6.28
N TYR A 74 8.90 -10.08 -7.04
CA TYR A 74 9.30 -8.70 -7.30
C TYR A 74 8.26 -7.94 -8.13
N GLN A 75 7.62 -8.59 -9.11
CA GLN A 75 6.54 -7.97 -9.88
C GLN A 75 5.32 -7.68 -9.01
N ALA A 76 4.91 -8.63 -8.17
CA ALA A 76 3.80 -8.46 -7.25
C ALA A 76 4.07 -7.34 -6.23
N THR A 77 5.30 -7.26 -5.69
CA THR A 77 5.73 -6.21 -4.76
C THR A 77 5.68 -4.84 -5.42
N LYS A 78 6.24 -4.72 -6.64
CA LYS A 78 6.18 -3.49 -7.44
C LYS A 78 4.74 -3.06 -7.67
N ASN A 79 3.84 -3.99 -8.01
CA ASN A 79 2.43 -3.68 -8.21
C ASN A 79 1.77 -3.16 -6.92
N GLY A 80 2.10 -3.74 -5.76
CA GLY A 80 1.65 -3.24 -4.46
C GLY A 80 2.14 -1.82 -4.19
N CYS A 81 3.42 -1.54 -4.43
CA CYS A 81 4.00 -0.20 -4.29
C CYS A 81 3.33 0.84 -5.20
N LEU A 82 3.05 0.47 -6.45
CA LEU A 82 2.38 1.38 -7.39
C LEU A 82 0.96 1.72 -6.93
N LYS A 83 0.20 0.74 -6.41
CA LYS A 83 -1.13 0.97 -5.83
C LYS A 83 -1.07 1.90 -4.62
N PHE A 84 -0.10 1.70 -3.73
CA PHE A 84 0.14 2.57 -2.59
C PHE A 84 0.40 4.03 -3.03
N ILE A 85 1.30 4.23 -4.00
CA ILE A 85 1.61 5.56 -4.54
C ILE A 85 0.37 6.22 -5.17
N GLU A 86 -0.42 5.45 -5.94
CA GLU A 86 -1.65 5.95 -6.54
C GLU A 86 -2.66 6.42 -5.47
N HIS A 87 -2.86 5.61 -4.43
CA HIS A 87 -3.75 5.92 -3.32
C HIS A 87 -3.30 7.18 -2.56
N ASN A 88 -2.00 7.33 -2.31
CA ASN A 88 -1.46 8.51 -1.63
C ASN A 88 -1.53 9.78 -2.47
N LYS A 89 -1.37 9.68 -3.79
CA LYS A 89 -1.58 10.83 -4.70
C LYS A 89 -3.02 11.33 -4.62
N VAL A 90 -3.98 10.42 -4.55
CA VAL A 90 -5.40 10.77 -4.41
C VAL A 90 -5.65 11.47 -3.07
N LYS A 91 -5.15 10.92 -1.95
CA LYS A 91 -5.23 11.56 -0.61
C LYS A 91 -4.59 12.96 -0.58
N GLY A 92 -3.41 13.12 -1.17
CA GLY A 92 -2.72 14.41 -1.25
C GLY A 92 -3.49 15.45 -2.08
N LYS A 93 -4.15 15.04 -3.16
CA LYS A 93 -5.01 15.93 -3.96
C LYS A 93 -6.23 16.42 -3.19
N TYR A 94 -6.88 15.56 -2.40
CA TYR A 94 -8.00 15.97 -1.54
C TYR A 94 -7.55 16.91 -0.43
N SER A 95 -6.42 16.63 0.22
CA SER A 95 -5.85 17.50 1.27
C SER A 95 -5.54 18.90 0.73
N ASN A 96 -4.91 18.99 -0.45
CA ASN A 96 -4.60 20.27 -1.10
C ASN A 96 -5.86 21.04 -1.53
N HIS A 97 -6.93 20.36 -1.95
CA HIS A 97 -8.18 21.02 -2.31
C HIS A 97 -8.91 21.57 -1.08
N VAL A 98 -8.90 20.85 0.05
CA VAL A 98 -9.49 21.34 1.32
C VAL A 98 -8.70 22.55 1.85
N LEU A 99 -7.37 22.52 1.75
CA LEU A 99 -6.51 23.64 2.16
C LEU A 99 -6.66 24.89 1.26
N SER A 100 -6.95 24.73 -0.04
CA SER A 100 -7.10 25.87 -0.96
C SER A 100 -8.45 26.58 -0.86
N GLN A 101 -9.42 26.08 -0.09
CA GLN A 101 -10.74 26.72 0.08
C GLN A 101 -10.87 27.55 1.37
N ASN A 102 -9.80 27.71 2.16
CA ASN A 102 -9.83 28.43 3.44
C ASN A 102 -9.07 29.78 3.44
N THR A 103 -8.69 30.34 2.28
CA THR A 103 -7.86 31.58 2.22
C THR A 103 -8.59 32.82 1.65
N GLU A 104 -9.89 32.77 1.39
CA GLU A 104 -10.65 33.97 1.02
C GLU A 104 -11.88 34.17 1.93
N ALA A 105 -11.65 34.73 3.12
CA ALA A 105 -12.57 35.67 3.76
C ALA A 105 -11.98 36.19 5.09
N GLU A 106 -11.52 37.43 5.08
CA GLU A 106 -11.61 38.40 6.20
C GLU A 106 -11.34 39.80 5.57
N PRO A 107 -11.86 40.95 6.03
CA PRO A 107 -12.86 41.19 7.09
C PRO A 107 -13.99 42.15 6.64
N THR A 108 -15.17 42.16 7.28
CA THR A 108 -15.96 43.42 7.37
C THR A 108 -16.83 43.45 8.63
N GLN A 109 -16.63 44.51 9.41
CA GLN A 109 -17.31 44.83 10.65
C GLN A 109 -18.35 45.94 10.44
N SER A 110 -19.49 45.82 11.14
CA SER A 110 -20.52 46.85 11.43
C SER A 110 -21.46 47.22 10.27
N LYS A 111 -22.74 47.61 10.45
CA LYS A 111 -23.47 48.17 11.60
C LYS A 111 -25.00 48.21 11.25
N ILE A 112 -25.85 47.88 12.23
CA ILE A 112 -27.17 48.46 12.64
C ILE A 112 -28.08 49.14 11.60
N GLU A 113 -29.38 48.76 11.58
CA GLU A 113 -30.60 49.60 11.47
C GLU A 113 -31.82 48.67 11.75
N GLU A 114 -32.44 48.67 12.95
CA GLU A 114 -33.51 49.52 13.50
C GLU A 114 -34.88 49.49 12.76
N GLY A 115 -35.97 49.34 13.54
CA GLY A 115 -37.38 49.52 13.15
C GLY A 115 -38.27 48.32 13.49
N GLU A 116 -38.84 48.24 14.71
CA GLU A 116 -40.25 48.64 15.06
C GLU A 116 -41.32 47.72 14.43
N LEU A 117 -42.39 47.21 15.07
CA LEU A 117 -43.03 47.34 16.38
C LEU A 117 -44.07 46.18 16.51
N ALA A 118 -44.43 45.83 17.76
CA ALA A 118 -45.72 45.33 18.27
C ALA A 118 -46.44 44.14 17.58
N GLU A 119 -46.83 43.13 18.37
CA GLU A 119 -48.21 43.03 18.88
C GLU A 119 -48.40 41.86 19.88
N ILE A 120 -48.86 42.25 21.06
CA ILE A 120 -49.77 41.58 22.02
C ILE A 120 -49.23 40.36 22.79
#